data_AF-A0A7S4PZ70-F1
#
_entry.id   AF-A0A7S4PZ70-F1
#
_cell.length_a   1.000
_cell.length_b   1.000
_cell.length_c   1.000
_cell.angle_alpha   90.00
_cell.angle_beta   90.00
_cell.angle_gamma   90.00
#
_symmetry.space_group_name_H-M   'P 1'
#
loop_
_entity.id
_entity.type
_entity.pdbx_description
1 polymer ?
#
loop_
_entity_poly.entity_id
_entity_poly.type
_entity_poly.pdbx_seq_one_letter_code
_entity_poly.pdbx_strand_id
1 'polypeptide(L)'
;GLATVDGKQLYQKVQETGAKPIFTLAPTGLREATLHMGEVPKGSYEPGSLVWVDAPPRDPHEGAGSFERSFWAVPGGVAITKPKPAPVQFLVDTGSDQALLVPPKYFPSIVSSLHPSDIYSRLCRARGWLVVCDCSVTNADLKPLRICLGGRAFALTATDLFAKVREHDNSGKEVRQGQARVVGGLQEVGLVVGCTV
;
A
#
# COMPACT_ATOMS: atom_id res chain seq x y z
N GLY A 1 -10.54 6.08 13.44
CA GLY A 1 -10.75 7.49 13.79
C GLY A 1 -9.40 8.15 13.98
N LEU A 2 -9.28 9.44 13.66
CA LEU A 2 -8.05 10.19 13.91
C LEU A 2 -7.78 10.28 15.43
N ALA A 3 -6.51 10.42 15.82
CA ALA A 3 -6.10 10.42 17.22
C ALA A 3 -6.69 11.63 17.98
N THR A 4 -7.16 11.41 19.21
CA THR A 4 -7.75 12.45 20.05
C THR A 4 -6.94 12.70 21.32
N VAL A 5 -6.85 13.97 21.75
CA VAL A 5 -6.22 14.40 23.01
C VAL A 5 -7.18 15.36 23.71
N ASP A 6 -7.55 15.06 24.96
CA ASP A 6 -8.55 15.80 25.75
C ASP A 6 -9.89 16.05 25.03
N GLY A 7 -10.38 15.04 24.30
CA GLY A 7 -11.65 15.14 23.58
C GLY A 7 -11.62 15.97 22.29
N LYS A 8 -10.45 16.47 21.87
CA LYS A 8 -10.24 17.13 20.57
C LYS A 8 -9.38 16.27 19.65
N GLN A 9 -9.55 16.42 18.34
CA GLN A 9 -8.65 15.76 17.38
C GLN A 9 -7.24 16.34 17.51
N LEU A 10 -6.21 15.48 17.37
CA LEU A 10 -4.80 15.86 17.54
C LEU A 10 -4.43 17.06 16.64
N TYR A 11 -4.89 17.09 15.40
CA TYR A 11 -4.62 18.20 14.48
C TYR A 11 -5.23 19.54 14.97
N GLN A 12 -6.35 19.51 15.70
CA GLN A 12 -6.96 20.71 16.28
C GLN A 12 -6.08 21.26 17.41
N LYS A 13 -5.54 20.38 18.25
CA LYS A 13 -4.58 20.76 19.30
C LYS A 13 -3.29 21.34 18.69
N VAL A 14 -2.82 20.80 17.56
CA VAL A 14 -1.67 21.35 16.84
C VAL A 14 -1.96 22.75 16.28
N GLN A 15 -3.18 23.01 15.80
CA GLN A 15 -3.57 24.36 15.37
C GLN A 15 -3.58 25.36 16.51
N GLU A 16 -3.98 24.94 17.72
CA GLU A 16 -4.00 25.79 18.91
C GLU A 16 -2.60 26.29 19.32
N THR A 17 -1.53 25.60 18.92
CA THR A 17 -0.14 26.06 19.16
C THR A 17 0.36 27.06 18.11
N GLY A 18 -0.44 27.39 17.09
CA GLY A 18 -0.06 28.22 15.96
C GLY A 18 0.68 27.47 14.84
N ALA A 19 0.87 26.15 14.98
CA ALA A 19 1.45 25.32 13.94
C ALA A 19 0.43 24.96 12.84
N LYS A 20 0.93 24.69 11.63
CA LYS A 20 0.07 24.20 10.54
C LYS A 20 -0.40 22.77 10.86
N PRO A 21 -1.66 22.41 10.59
CA PRO A 21 -2.20 21.06 10.81
C PRO A 21 -1.75 20.06 9.74
N ILE A 22 -0.46 20.05 9.40
CA ILE A 22 0.12 19.14 8.42
C ILE A 22 1.03 18.20 9.17
N PHE A 23 0.99 16.92 8.82
CA PHE A 23 1.99 15.96 9.25
C PHE A 23 2.55 15.25 8.01
N THR A 24 3.84 14.97 8.05
CA THR A 24 4.56 14.32 6.95
C THR A 24 5.32 13.13 7.51
N LEU A 25 5.09 11.95 6.94
CA LEU A 25 5.91 10.77 7.19
C LEU A 25 6.96 10.67 6.10
N ALA A 26 8.21 10.92 6.46
CA ALA A 26 9.34 10.91 5.55
C ALA A 26 10.22 9.68 5.83
N PRO A 27 10.43 8.78 4.87
CA PRO A 27 11.41 7.71 5.01
C PRO A 27 12.82 8.32 5.16
N THR A 28 13.57 7.87 6.16
CA THR A 28 14.97 8.31 6.40
C THR A 28 16.00 7.22 6.12
N GLY A 29 15.56 5.98 5.88
CA GLY A 29 16.41 4.84 5.59
C GLY A 29 15.62 3.55 5.42
N LEU A 30 16.34 2.42 5.36
CA LEU A 30 15.72 1.09 5.35
C LEU A 30 15.04 0.83 6.70
N ARG A 31 13.70 0.89 6.72
CA ARG A 31 12.83 0.69 7.91
C ARG A 31 12.86 1.82 8.94
N GLU A 32 13.34 3.00 8.57
CA GLU A 32 13.30 4.18 9.42
C GLU A 32 12.49 5.28 8.75
N ALA A 33 11.68 5.98 9.53
CA ALA A 33 10.90 7.12 9.08
C ALA A 33 10.78 8.15 10.20
N THR A 34 10.69 9.42 9.81
CA THR A 34 10.42 10.55 10.72
C THR A 34 9.02 11.09 10.48
N LEU A 35 8.35 11.46 11.57
CA LEU A 35 7.10 12.21 11.54
C LEU A 35 7.43 13.69 11.76
N HIS A 36 7.21 14.51 10.72
CA HIS A 36 7.33 15.96 10.80
C HIS A 36 5.94 16.58 11.02
N MET A 37 5.88 17.63 11.83
CA MET A 37 4.65 18.37 12.12
C MET A 37 4.79 19.80 11.62
N GLY A 38 3.76 20.32 10.95
CA GLY A 38 3.68 21.69 10.47
C GLY A 38 4.26 21.93 9.07
N GLU A 39 5.00 20.98 8.51
CA GLU A 39 5.69 21.16 7.23
C GLU A 39 5.89 19.87 6.44
N VAL A 40 6.20 20.04 5.15
CA VAL A 40 6.72 18.99 4.26
C VAL A 40 8.22 19.29 4.06
N PRO A 41 9.14 18.49 4.64
CA PRO A 41 10.56 18.80 4.62
C PRO A 41 11.09 18.77 3.18
N LYS A 42 11.72 19.85 2.70
CA LYS A 42 12.19 19.95 1.30
C LYS A 42 13.21 18.85 0.92
N GLY A 43 13.93 18.30 1.89
CA GLY A 43 14.91 17.23 1.68
C GLY A 43 14.30 15.82 1.61
N SER A 44 12.99 15.66 1.85
CA SER A 44 12.35 14.34 1.86
C SER A 44 11.72 13.94 0.52
N TYR A 45 11.87 14.74 -0.53
CA TYR A 45 11.30 14.48 -1.85
C TYR A 45 12.10 15.18 -2.96
N GLU A 46 12.08 14.60 -4.16
CA GLU A 46 12.70 15.22 -5.34
C GLU A 46 11.95 16.48 -5.79
N PRO A 47 12.63 17.55 -6.23
CA PRO A 47 11.96 18.74 -6.75
C PRO A 47 10.94 18.42 -7.86
N GLY A 48 9.72 18.96 -7.73
CA GLY A 48 8.63 18.70 -8.67
C GLY A 48 8.03 17.29 -8.60
N SER A 49 8.37 16.49 -7.57
CA SER A 49 7.81 15.16 -7.36
C SER A 49 6.54 15.14 -6.49
N LEU A 50 6.36 16.15 -5.64
CA LEU A 50 5.21 16.28 -4.74
C LEU A 50 3.92 16.57 -5.52
N VAL A 51 2.88 15.79 -5.24
CA VAL A 51 1.52 15.98 -5.77
C VAL A 51 0.51 16.02 -4.64
N TRP A 52 -0.52 16.84 -4.79
CA TRP A 52 -1.63 16.93 -3.86
C TRP A 52 -2.86 16.28 -4.47
N VAL A 53 -3.63 15.58 -3.64
CA VAL A 53 -4.91 14.98 -4.02
C VAL A 53 -5.94 15.40 -2.99
N ASP A 54 -7.09 15.85 -3.47
CA ASP A 54 -8.19 16.19 -2.59
C ASP A 54 -8.76 14.91 -1.96
N ALA A 55 -8.76 14.87 -0.63
CA ALA A 55 -9.46 13.83 0.12
C ALA A 55 -10.96 14.18 0.18
N PRO A 56 -11.83 13.40 -0.47
CA PRO A 56 -13.25 13.70 -0.47
C PRO A 56 -13.83 13.58 0.95
N PRO A 57 -14.90 14.32 1.26
CA PRO A 57 -15.68 14.04 2.46
C PRO A 57 -16.23 12.61 2.41
N ARG A 58 -16.43 11.98 3.58
CA ARG A 58 -17.05 10.66 3.70
C ARG A 58 -18.41 10.66 2.98
N ASP A 59 -18.71 9.62 2.23
CA ASP A 59 -20.01 9.47 1.57
C ASP A 59 -21.13 9.46 2.63
N PRO A 60 -22.08 10.42 2.59
CA PRO A 60 -23.18 10.47 3.55
C PRO A 60 -24.13 9.25 3.47
N HIS A 61 -24.01 8.42 2.43
CA HIS A 61 -24.80 7.19 2.29
C HIS A 61 -24.23 5.98 3.07
N GLU A 62 -23.04 6.08 3.67
CA GLU A 62 -22.42 5.03 4.51
C GLU A 62 -22.79 5.09 6.00
N GLY A 63 -24.00 5.56 6.32
CA GLY A 63 -24.57 5.58 7.67
C GLY A 63 -24.54 6.95 8.34
N ALA A 64 -25.64 7.25 9.02
CA ALA A 64 -25.95 8.56 9.58
C ALA A 64 -25.02 8.95 10.74
N GLY A 65 -24.55 10.21 10.70
CA GLY A 65 -24.05 10.90 11.90
C GLY A 65 -22.56 11.20 11.91
N SER A 66 -22.07 11.94 10.91
CA SER A 66 -21.07 13.03 11.05
C SER A 66 -20.31 13.22 9.73
N PHE A 67 -20.07 14.48 9.35
CA PHE A 67 -19.17 14.88 8.26
C PHE A 67 -17.68 14.65 8.63
N GLU A 68 -17.38 13.64 9.45
CA GLU A 68 -16.03 13.41 9.95
C GLU A 68 -15.21 12.66 8.91
N ARG A 69 -14.14 13.34 8.44
CA ARG A 69 -13.04 12.72 7.70
C ARG A 69 -12.31 11.77 8.64
N SER A 70 -12.76 10.53 8.74
CA SER A 70 -12.21 9.57 9.70
C SER A 70 -10.98 8.82 9.19
N PHE A 71 -10.71 8.86 7.88
CA PHE A 71 -9.66 8.10 7.20
C PHE A 71 -8.99 8.92 6.08
N TRP A 72 -7.72 8.60 5.79
CA TRP A 72 -6.95 9.16 4.68
C TRP A 72 -7.33 8.45 3.37
N ALA A 73 -8.58 8.62 2.96
CA ALA A 73 -9.10 8.05 1.74
C ALA A 73 -8.95 9.06 0.58
N VAL A 74 -8.37 8.63 -0.55
CA VAL A 74 -8.17 9.47 -1.73
C VAL A 74 -8.58 8.75 -3.02
N PRO A 75 -9.20 9.45 -3.98
CA PRO A 75 -9.47 8.89 -5.29
C PRO A 75 -8.18 8.77 -6.10
N GLY A 76 -8.12 7.76 -6.96
CA GLY A 76 -7.03 7.61 -7.90
C GLY A 76 -7.31 6.53 -8.94
N GLY A 77 -6.24 5.96 -9.49
CA GLY A 77 -6.36 4.83 -10.39
C GLY A 77 -5.23 3.81 -10.27
N VAL A 78 -5.51 2.59 -10.69
CA VAL A 78 -4.53 1.50 -10.78
C VAL A 78 -4.38 1.06 -12.23
N ALA A 79 -3.15 0.84 -12.68
CA ALA A 79 -2.86 0.27 -13.98
C ALA A 79 -1.63 -0.66 -13.91
N ILE A 80 -1.67 -1.77 -14.64
CA ILE A 80 -0.47 -2.61 -14.86
C ILE A 80 -0.15 -2.59 -16.36
N THR A 81 -0.98 -3.28 -17.15
CA THR A 81 -0.81 -3.41 -18.60
C THR A 81 -1.62 -2.38 -19.42
N LYS A 82 -2.73 -1.88 -18.89
CA LYS A 82 -3.64 -0.98 -19.61
C LYS A 82 -3.10 0.45 -19.65
N PRO A 83 -3.21 1.19 -20.76
CA PRO A 83 -2.78 2.59 -20.83
C PRO A 83 -3.60 3.48 -19.90
N LYS A 84 -4.94 3.29 -19.88
CA LYS A 84 -5.86 4.01 -19.00
C LYS A 84 -5.99 3.30 -17.64
N PRO A 85 -5.74 3.99 -16.50
CA PRO A 85 -5.95 3.42 -15.18
C PRO A 85 -7.43 3.13 -14.89
N ALA A 86 -7.66 2.04 -14.16
CA ALA A 86 -8.97 1.74 -13.59
C ALA A 86 -9.18 2.65 -12.35
N PRO A 87 -10.31 3.35 -12.23
CA PRO A 87 -10.57 4.21 -11.09
C PRO A 87 -10.75 3.40 -9.81
N VAL A 88 -10.12 3.82 -8.73
CA VAL A 88 -10.23 3.20 -7.40
C VAL A 88 -10.19 4.26 -6.30
N GLN A 89 -10.64 3.89 -5.11
CA GLN A 89 -10.42 4.66 -3.89
C GLN A 89 -9.30 3.98 -3.09
N PHE A 90 -8.30 4.75 -2.68
CA PHE A 90 -7.20 4.28 -1.85
C PHE A 90 -7.44 4.70 -0.41
N LEU A 91 -7.18 3.79 0.52
CA LEU A 91 -6.95 4.12 1.91
C LEU A 91 -5.44 4.20 2.14
N VAL A 92 -4.95 5.37 2.57
CA VAL A 92 -3.55 5.53 2.98
C VAL A 92 -3.45 5.17 4.45
N ASP A 93 -2.86 4.01 4.73
CA ASP A 93 -2.71 3.50 6.10
C ASP A 93 -1.24 3.18 6.39
N THR A 94 -0.73 3.78 7.45
CA THR A 94 0.64 3.55 7.95
C THR A 94 0.67 2.54 9.10
N GLY A 95 -0.48 2.09 9.58
CA GLY A 95 -0.63 1.06 10.61
C GLY A 95 -0.61 -0.37 10.06
N SER A 96 -0.75 -0.53 8.75
CA SER A 96 -0.65 -1.83 8.08
C SER A 96 0.80 -2.24 7.83
N ASP A 97 1.15 -3.48 8.18
CA ASP A 97 2.49 -4.06 8.02
C ASP A 97 2.77 -4.61 6.60
N GLN A 98 1.87 -4.36 5.66
CA GLN A 98 1.87 -4.91 4.31
C GLN A 98 2.01 -3.81 3.26
N ALA A 99 2.70 -4.11 2.16
CA ALA A 99 3.01 -3.13 1.12
C ALA A 99 1.77 -2.63 0.37
N LEU A 100 0.76 -3.50 0.16
CA LEU A 100 -0.48 -3.13 -0.52
C LEU A 100 -1.60 -4.12 -0.21
N LEU A 101 -2.73 -3.63 0.29
CA LEU A 101 -3.96 -4.41 0.41
C LEU A 101 -4.82 -4.21 -0.85
N VAL A 102 -5.46 -5.28 -1.33
CA VAL A 102 -6.38 -5.23 -2.46
C VAL A 102 -7.65 -6.02 -2.15
N PRO A 103 -8.81 -5.65 -2.73
CA PRO A 103 -10.02 -6.43 -2.54
C PRO A 103 -9.85 -7.86 -3.09
N PRO A 104 -10.28 -8.91 -2.35
CA PRO A 104 -10.04 -10.32 -2.70
C PRO A 104 -10.46 -10.68 -4.13
N LYS A 105 -11.58 -10.13 -4.60
CA LYS A 105 -12.10 -10.37 -5.96
C LYS A 105 -11.17 -9.90 -7.09
N TYR A 106 -10.30 -8.91 -6.83
CA TYR A 106 -9.37 -8.36 -7.82
C TYR A 106 -7.97 -8.97 -7.71
N PHE A 107 -7.64 -9.59 -6.58
CA PHE A 107 -6.32 -10.13 -6.31
C PHE A 107 -5.82 -11.10 -7.40
N PRO A 108 -6.58 -12.11 -7.87
CA PRO A 108 -6.10 -12.99 -8.94
C PRO A 108 -5.79 -12.24 -10.25
N SER A 109 -6.59 -11.24 -10.59
CA SER A 109 -6.39 -10.43 -11.80
C SER A 109 -5.17 -9.52 -11.68
N ILE A 110 -4.89 -8.96 -10.50
CA ILE A 110 -3.72 -8.12 -10.25
C ILE A 110 -2.46 -8.96 -10.39
N VAL A 111 -2.39 -10.09 -9.68
CA VAL A 111 -1.19 -10.94 -9.67
C VAL A 111 -0.89 -11.51 -11.05
N SER A 112 -1.91 -12.00 -11.76
CA SER A 112 -1.73 -12.50 -13.14
C SER A 112 -1.34 -11.42 -14.13
N SER A 113 -1.70 -10.15 -13.90
CA SER A 113 -1.34 -9.04 -14.79
C SER A 113 0.10 -8.54 -14.59
N LEU A 114 0.72 -8.81 -13.43
CA LEU A 114 2.12 -8.46 -13.17
C LEU A 114 3.08 -9.27 -14.05
N HIS A 115 2.65 -10.44 -14.52
CA HIS A 115 3.46 -11.41 -15.24
C HIS A 115 2.90 -11.64 -16.66
N PRO A 116 3.75 -12.00 -17.61
CA PRO A 116 3.32 -12.79 -18.76
C PRO A 116 2.58 -14.06 -18.28
N SER A 117 1.49 -14.43 -18.96
CA SER A 117 0.56 -15.48 -18.51
C SER A 117 1.21 -16.87 -18.36
N ASP A 118 2.28 -17.13 -19.12
CA ASP A 118 3.07 -18.35 -19.10
C ASP A 118 4.01 -18.45 -17.89
N ILE A 119 4.47 -17.31 -17.36
CA ILE A 119 5.39 -17.27 -16.22
C ILE A 119 4.63 -17.50 -14.91
N TYR A 120 3.48 -16.84 -14.73
CA TYR A 120 2.68 -16.95 -13.51
C TYR A 120 2.25 -18.39 -13.21
N SER A 121 1.73 -19.09 -14.22
CA SER A 121 1.26 -20.47 -14.06
C SER A 121 2.38 -21.48 -13.75
N ARG A 122 3.62 -21.18 -14.15
CA ARG A 122 4.79 -22.05 -13.95
C ARG A 122 5.49 -21.79 -12.62
N LEU A 123 5.64 -20.53 -12.25
CA LEU A 123 6.49 -20.12 -11.13
C LEU A 123 5.70 -19.77 -9.87
N CYS A 124 4.40 -19.52 -9.97
CA CYS A 124 3.60 -19.08 -8.84
C CYS A 124 2.49 -20.07 -8.48
N ARG A 125 2.21 -20.20 -7.19
CA ARG A 125 1.08 -20.96 -6.65
C ARG A 125 0.33 -20.13 -5.62
N ALA A 126 -0.99 -20.14 -5.72
CA ALA A 126 -1.86 -19.59 -4.70
C ALA A 126 -1.94 -20.56 -3.51
N ARG A 127 -1.78 -20.05 -2.28
CA ARG A 127 -1.97 -20.78 -1.02
C ARG A 127 -2.92 -19.99 -0.13
N GLY A 128 -4.23 -20.25 -0.30
CA GLY A 128 -5.27 -19.48 0.38
C GLY A 128 -5.28 -18.03 -0.12
N TRP A 129 -4.98 -17.09 0.78
CA TRP A 129 -4.94 -15.65 0.48
C TRP A 129 -3.54 -15.17 0.04
N LEU A 130 -2.54 -16.05 0.06
CA LEU A 130 -1.15 -15.74 -0.30
C LEU A 130 -0.81 -16.23 -1.72
N VAL A 131 0.05 -15.52 -2.44
CA VAL A 131 0.73 -16.04 -3.63
C VAL A 131 2.20 -16.22 -3.30
N VAL A 132 2.70 -17.42 -3.57
CA VAL A 132 4.12 -17.74 -3.46
C VAL A 132 4.65 -18.05 -4.85
N CYS A 133 5.73 -17.39 -5.22
CA CYS A 133 6.42 -17.56 -6.50
C CYS A 133 7.85 -18.07 -6.29
N ASP A 134 8.47 -18.59 -7.35
CA ASP A 134 9.91 -18.81 -7.39
C ASP A 134 10.66 -17.47 -7.50
N CYS A 135 11.80 -17.31 -6.82
CA CYS A 135 12.61 -16.07 -6.87
C CYS A 135 13.07 -15.68 -8.27
N SER A 136 13.17 -16.63 -9.22
CA SER A 136 13.48 -16.33 -10.62
C SER A 136 12.47 -15.39 -11.26
N VAL A 137 11.27 -15.24 -10.70
CA VAL A 137 10.24 -14.31 -11.16
C VAL A 137 10.67 -12.85 -11.09
N THR A 138 11.54 -12.48 -10.14
CA THR A 138 12.04 -11.10 -10.04
C THR A 138 13.03 -10.75 -11.15
N ASN A 139 13.57 -11.76 -11.85
CA ASN A 139 14.42 -11.57 -13.02
C ASN A 139 13.62 -11.55 -14.32
N ALA A 140 12.31 -11.82 -14.27
CA ALA A 140 11.42 -11.65 -15.41
C ALA A 140 11.11 -10.16 -15.61
N ASP A 141 10.85 -9.74 -16.85
CA ASP A 141 10.41 -8.37 -17.18
C ASP A 141 8.98 -8.11 -16.67
N LEU A 142 8.83 -7.99 -15.36
CA LEU A 142 7.56 -7.77 -14.68
C LEU A 142 7.05 -6.36 -14.97
N LYS A 143 5.76 -6.27 -15.31
CA LYS A 143 5.14 -4.97 -15.56
C LYS A 143 4.89 -4.28 -14.22
N PRO A 144 5.30 -3.01 -14.05
CA PRO A 144 5.11 -2.31 -12.79
C PRO A 144 3.63 -2.06 -12.52
N LEU A 145 3.24 -2.14 -11.26
CA LEU A 145 1.94 -1.66 -10.81
C LEU A 145 2.01 -0.14 -10.70
N ARG A 146 1.22 0.57 -11.50
CA ARG A 146 1.13 2.03 -11.49
C ARG A 146 -0.04 2.47 -10.63
N ILE A 147 0.25 3.15 -9.53
CA ILE A 147 -0.70 3.91 -8.73
C ILE A 147 -0.76 5.33 -9.29
N CYS A 148 -1.93 5.79 -9.72
CA CYS A 148 -2.12 7.09 -10.33
C CYS A 148 -2.87 8.01 -9.36
N LEU A 149 -2.19 9.06 -8.88
CA LEU A 149 -2.68 10.03 -7.89
C LEU A 149 -2.36 11.45 -8.37
N GLY A 150 -3.33 12.35 -8.33
CA GLY A 150 -3.11 13.76 -8.71
C GLY A 150 -2.57 13.95 -10.13
N GLY A 151 -2.97 13.07 -11.07
CA GLY A 151 -2.48 13.07 -12.45
C GLY A 151 -1.08 12.49 -12.66
N ARG A 152 -0.39 12.03 -11.60
CA ARG A 152 0.93 11.42 -11.66
C ARG A 152 0.87 9.91 -11.44
N ALA A 153 1.70 9.16 -12.16
CA ALA A 153 1.88 7.73 -11.94
C ALA A 153 3.09 7.46 -11.04
N PHE A 154 2.88 6.64 -10.01
CA PHE A 154 3.87 6.07 -9.12
C PHE A 154 4.00 4.58 -9.43
N ALA A 155 5.17 4.16 -9.89
CA ALA A 155 5.41 2.78 -10.28
C ALA A 155 5.94 1.98 -9.09
N LEU A 156 5.21 0.92 -8.72
CA LEU A 156 5.67 -0.13 -7.82
C LEU A 156 6.23 -1.27 -8.67
N THR A 157 7.51 -1.55 -8.47
CA THR A 157 8.26 -2.58 -9.17
C THR A 157 8.17 -3.92 -8.47
N ALA A 158 8.79 -4.95 -9.05
CA ALA A 158 8.89 -6.26 -8.42
C ALA A 158 9.54 -6.19 -7.03
N THR A 159 10.55 -5.34 -6.82
CA THR A 159 11.20 -5.23 -5.50
C THR A 159 10.31 -4.58 -4.45
N ASP A 160 9.29 -3.84 -4.86
CA ASP A 160 8.35 -3.17 -3.96
C ASP A 160 7.16 -4.08 -3.59
N LEU A 161 6.76 -4.97 -4.52
CA LEU A 161 5.58 -5.83 -4.39
C LEU A 161 5.88 -7.23 -3.83
N PHE A 162 7.13 -7.69 -3.97
CA PHE A 162 7.53 -9.04 -3.60
C PHE A 162 8.45 -9.01 -2.38
N ALA A 163 8.11 -9.82 -1.39
CA ALA A 163 8.98 -10.06 -0.24
C ALA A 163 9.73 -11.38 -0.45
N LYS A 164 11.02 -11.40 -0.15
CA LYS A 164 11.74 -12.67 -0.04
C LYS A 164 11.23 -13.40 1.18
N VAL A 165 10.63 -14.55 0.93
CA VAL A 165 10.30 -15.52 1.96
C VAL A 165 11.22 -16.70 1.74
N ARG A 166 11.06 -17.72 2.54
CA ARG A 166 11.96 -18.86 2.57
C ARG A 166 11.02 -19.90 3.23
N GLU A 167 10.82 -21.10 2.70
CA GLU A 167 9.75 -22.05 3.11
C GLU A 167 10.24 -23.29 3.91
N HIS A 168 9.78 -23.52 5.16
CA HIS A 168 10.23 -24.67 5.95
C HIS A 168 9.69 -25.99 5.36
N ASP A 169 10.58 -26.77 4.77
CA ASP A 169 10.30 -28.14 4.34
C ASP A 169 10.47 -29.09 5.56
N ASN A 170 9.74 -30.21 5.58
CA ASN A 170 9.81 -31.27 6.60
C ASN A 170 11.22 -31.93 6.75
N SER A 171 12.22 -31.48 5.99
CA SER A 171 13.62 -31.93 6.00
C SER A 171 14.54 -31.18 6.98
N GLY A 172 14.01 -30.22 7.74
CA GLY A 172 14.81 -29.49 8.74
C GLY A 172 15.78 -28.46 8.17
N LYS A 173 15.65 -28.10 6.89
CA LYS A 173 16.39 -26.96 6.33
C LYS A 173 15.70 -25.65 6.69
N GLU A 174 16.48 -24.70 7.21
CA GLU A 174 16.01 -23.38 7.60
C GLU A 174 15.66 -22.55 6.37
N VAL A 175 14.38 -22.20 6.29
CA VAL A 175 13.90 -21.32 5.25
C VAL A 175 12.94 -20.31 5.98
N ARG A 176 13.48 -19.15 6.45
CA ARG A 176 12.91 -17.74 6.62
C ARG A 176 11.63 -17.30 5.85
N GLN A 177 10.45 -17.68 6.32
CA GLN A 177 9.19 -17.13 5.80
C GLN A 177 9.03 -15.64 6.12
N GLY A 178 8.49 -14.87 5.19
CA GLY A 178 7.82 -13.60 5.47
C GLY A 178 6.33 -13.86 5.57
N GLN A 179 5.79 -13.73 6.77
CA GLN A 179 4.36 -13.86 7.06
C GLN A 179 3.68 -12.55 6.66
N ALA A 180 2.64 -12.59 5.81
CA ALA A 180 1.60 -11.57 5.87
C ALA A 180 0.55 -12.06 6.89
N ARG A 181 0.01 -11.16 7.70
CA ARG A 181 -1.04 -11.48 8.66
C ARG A 181 -2.34 -10.83 8.19
N VAL A 182 -3.36 -11.66 8.02
CA VAL A 182 -4.74 -11.20 7.93
C VAL A 182 -5.14 -10.71 9.32
N VAL A 183 -5.29 -9.41 9.51
CA VAL A 183 -6.01 -8.87 10.67
C VAL A 183 -7.45 -8.65 10.25
N GLY A 184 -8.34 -9.43 10.84
CA GLY A 184 -9.77 -9.39 10.56
C GLY A 184 -10.39 -8.06 10.97
N GLY A 185 -11.09 -7.45 10.02
CA GLY A 185 -11.90 -6.25 10.20
C GLY A 185 -12.03 -5.53 8.86
N LEU A 186 -13.02 -5.94 8.06
CA LEU A 186 -13.28 -5.59 6.66
C LEU A 186 -12.47 -6.44 5.64
N GLN A 187 -13.13 -6.78 4.53
CA GLN A 187 -12.75 -7.83 3.57
C GLN A 187 -11.56 -7.42 2.68
N GLU A 188 -10.35 -7.38 3.22
CA GLU A 188 -9.15 -7.00 2.47
C GLU A 188 -8.09 -8.10 2.49
N VAL A 189 -7.42 -8.33 1.36
CA VAL A 189 -6.34 -9.32 1.20
C VAL A 189 -5.05 -8.60 0.90
N GLY A 190 -4.00 -8.89 1.67
CA GLY A 190 -2.67 -8.36 1.42
C GLY A 190 -1.99 -8.96 0.21
N LEU A 191 -1.44 -8.11 -0.63
CA LEU A 191 -0.46 -8.50 -1.62
C LEU A 191 0.93 -8.49 -0.99
N VAL A 192 1.28 -9.64 -0.42
CA VAL A 192 2.68 -9.99 -0.15
C VAL A 192 2.97 -11.19 -1.02
N VAL A 193 3.74 -11.00 -2.09
CA VAL A 193 4.14 -12.12 -2.93
C VAL A 193 5.45 -12.65 -2.40
N GLY A 194 5.41 -13.84 -1.82
CA GLY A 194 6.59 -14.48 -1.26
C GLY A 194 7.38 -15.16 -2.36
N CYS A 195 8.69 -14.94 -2.44
CA CYS A 195 9.55 -15.73 -3.33
C CYS A 195 10.29 -16.85 -2.58
N THR A 196 10.31 -18.08 -3.10
CA THR A 196 11.10 -19.22 -2.58
C THR A 196 12.36 -19.46 -3.43
N VAL A 197 13.43 -19.97 -2.81
CA VAL A 197 14.71 -20.35 -3.46
C VAL A 197 14.82 -21.87 -3.50
#